data_AF-A0AA43F2Y0-F1
#
_entry.id   AF-A0AA43F2Y0-F1
#
_cell.length_a   1.000
_cell.length_b   1.000
_cell.length_c   1.000
_cell.angle_alpha   90.00
_cell.angle_beta   90.00
_cell.angle_gamma   90.00
#
_symmetry.space_group_name_H-M   'P 1'
#
loop_
_entity.id
_entity.type
_entity.pdbx_description
1 polymer ?
#
loop_
_entity_poly.entity_id
_entity_poly.type
_entity_poly.pdbx_seq_one_letter_code
_entity_poly.pdbx_strand_id
1 'polypeptide(L)'
;MESFTSVLAAAMLSLVAVLLGYGLAVAWRRALRAQVPLPFYGMLRREGLSAGEAREAVGVHALALASRRCAFCAAGALCRARLAAGGPAAGDCPNAGLFVALRRPRI
;
A
#
# COMPACT_ATOMS: atom_id res chain seq x y z
N MET A 1 17.91 21.68 -38.14
CA MET A 1 18.50 21.10 -36.92
C MET A 1 17.90 21.71 -35.65
N GLU A 2 17.65 23.03 -35.62
CA GLU A 2 17.03 23.74 -34.48
C GLU A 2 15.57 23.34 -34.17
N SER A 3 14.78 22.96 -35.17
CA SER A 3 13.39 22.52 -34.96
C SER A 3 13.28 21.14 -34.30
N PHE A 4 14.29 20.28 -34.45
CA PHE A 4 14.29 18.94 -33.85
C PHE A 4 14.69 19.01 -32.37
N THR A 5 15.67 19.85 -32.04
CA THR A 5 16.12 20.05 -30.66
C THR A 5 15.06 20.72 -29.79
N SER A 6 14.30 21.66 -30.34
CA SER A 6 13.19 22.31 -29.62
C SER A 6 12.03 21.36 -29.32
N VAL A 7 11.65 20.51 -30.29
CA VAL A 7 10.63 19.47 -30.09
C VAL A 7 11.07 18.45 -29.05
N LEU A 8 12.32 17.99 -29.11
CA LEU A 8 12.86 17.05 -28.12
C LEU A 8 12.90 17.65 -26.71
N ALA A 9 13.32 18.91 -26.58
CA ALA A 9 13.33 19.63 -25.31
C ALA A 9 11.92 19.79 -24.72
N ALA A 10 10.94 20.18 -25.55
CA ALA A 10 9.55 20.29 -25.13
C ALA A 10 8.97 18.94 -24.67
N ALA A 11 9.29 17.85 -25.36
CA ALA A 11 8.87 16.50 -24.99
C ALA A 11 9.49 16.06 -23.64
N MET A 12 10.79 16.31 -23.43
CA MET A 12 11.44 16.00 -22.15
C MET A 12 10.86 16.82 -21.00
N LEU A 13 10.63 18.13 -21.21
CA LEU A 13 9.99 18.99 -20.20
C LEU A 13 8.59 18.51 -19.85
N SER A 14 7.81 18.11 -20.85
CA SER A 14 6.47 17.57 -20.64
C SER A 14 6.51 16.27 -19.84
N LEU A 15 7.44 15.36 -20.16
CA LEU A 15 7.64 14.12 -19.41
C LEU A 15 8.01 14.40 -17.94
N VAL A 16 8.95 15.31 -17.71
CA VAL A 16 9.37 15.72 -16.36
C VAL A 16 8.19 16.31 -15.58
N ALA A 17 7.41 17.20 -16.19
CA ALA A 17 6.23 17.78 -15.57
C ALA A 17 5.19 16.73 -15.19
N VAL A 18 4.94 15.74 -16.05
CA VAL A 18 4.02 14.61 -15.76
C VAL A 18 4.53 13.77 -14.59
N LEU A 19 5.82 13.42 -14.57
CA LEU A 19 6.41 12.63 -13.49
C LEU A 19 6.37 13.36 -12.15
N LEU A 20 6.67 14.66 -12.14
CA LEU A 20 6.59 15.51 -10.94
C LEU A 20 5.15 15.65 -10.45
N GLY A 21 4.21 15.95 -11.35
CA GLY A 21 2.79 16.06 -11.03
C GLY A 21 2.22 14.77 -10.45
N TYR A 22 2.58 13.63 -11.06
CA TYR A 22 2.20 12.31 -10.55
C TYR A 22 2.82 12.05 -9.16
N GLY A 23 4.10 12.35 -8.98
CA GLY A 23 4.80 12.22 -7.70
C GLY A 23 4.13 13.03 -6.60
N LEU A 24 3.78 14.29 -6.88
CA LEU A 24 3.08 15.18 -5.96
C LEU A 24 1.68 14.65 -5.64
N ALA A 25 0.91 14.21 -6.64
CA ALA A 25 -0.41 13.62 -6.43
C ALA A 25 -0.35 12.33 -5.58
N VAL A 26 0.69 11.51 -5.73
CA VAL A 26 0.91 10.34 -4.87
C VAL A 26 1.28 10.76 -3.45
N ALA A 27 2.19 11.72 -3.29
CA ALA A 27 2.59 12.25 -1.99
C ALA A 27 1.42 12.89 -1.23
N TRP A 28 0.61 13.68 -1.92
CA TRP A 28 -0.60 14.31 -1.38
C TRP A 28 -1.62 13.27 -0.91
N ARG A 29 -1.91 12.26 -1.76
CA ARG A 29 -2.77 11.14 -1.38
C ARG A 29 -2.22 10.37 -0.19
N ARG A 30 -0.90 10.25 -0.03
CA ARG A 30 -0.29 9.65 1.16
C ARG A 30 -0.44 10.52 2.40
N ALA A 31 -0.22 11.84 2.30
CA ALA A 31 -0.37 12.75 3.41
C ALA A 31 -1.81 12.71 3.98
N LEU A 32 -2.81 12.70 3.09
CA LEU A 32 -4.21 12.54 3.46
C LEU A 32 -4.50 11.15 4.06
N ARG A 33 -3.85 10.09 3.55
CA ARG A 33 -4.02 8.72 4.08
C ARG A 33 -3.24 8.47 5.38
N ALA A 34 -2.20 9.23 5.68
CA ALA A 34 -1.38 9.05 6.88
C ALA A 34 -2.17 9.31 8.18
N GLN A 35 -3.24 10.10 8.11
CA GLN A 35 -4.17 10.31 9.22
C GLN A 35 -5.12 9.13 9.45
N VAL A 36 -5.23 8.20 8.49
CA VAL A 36 -6.14 7.05 8.59
C VAL A 36 -5.32 5.78 8.81
N PRO A 37 -5.56 5.01 9.88
CA PRO A 37 -4.84 3.76 10.11
C PRO A 37 -4.99 2.82 8.92
N LEU A 38 -3.88 2.21 8.49
CA LEU A 38 -3.87 1.29 7.36
C LEU A 38 -4.82 0.12 7.64
N PRO A 39 -5.69 -0.28 6.68
CA PRO A 39 -6.60 -1.41 6.87
C PRO A 39 -5.86 -2.72 7.16
N PHE A 40 -4.57 -2.82 6.80
CA PHE A 40 -3.70 -3.91 7.19
C PHE A 40 -3.67 -4.18 8.70
N TYR A 41 -3.48 -3.14 9.53
CA TYR A 41 -3.43 -3.30 10.99
C TYR A 41 -4.81 -3.61 11.57
N GLY A 42 -5.87 -3.10 10.93
CA GLY A 42 -7.24 -3.47 11.27
C GLY A 42 -7.52 -4.95 10.99
N MET A 43 -7.02 -5.49 9.86
CA MET A 43 -7.10 -6.91 9.56
C MET A 43 -6.31 -7.77 10.55
N LEU A 44 -5.08 -7.39 10.92
CA LEU A 44 -4.30 -8.10 11.93
C LEU A 44 -5.06 -8.22 13.26
N ARG A 45 -5.63 -7.12 13.73
CA ARG A 45 -6.45 -7.11 14.95
C ARG A 45 -7.64 -8.07 14.89
N ARG A 46 -8.23 -8.27 13.71
CA ARG A 46 -9.35 -9.23 13.54
C ARG A 46 -8.90 -10.67 13.61
N GLU A 47 -7.65 -10.95 13.26
CA GLU A 47 -7.01 -12.25 13.47
C GLU A 47 -6.54 -12.41 14.92
N GLY A 48 -6.88 -11.48 15.82
CA GLY A 48 -6.45 -11.50 17.22
C GLY A 48 -4.98 -11.13 17.43
N LEU A 49 -4.31 -10.59 16.39
CA LEU A 49 -2.89 -10.28 16.44
C LEU A 49 -2.65 -8.78 16.58
N SER A 50 -1.80 -8.41 17.52
CA SER A 50 -1.16 -7.11 17.58
C SER A 50 -0.06 -6.98 16.52
N ALA A 51 0.35 -5.74 16.23
CA ALA A 51 1.49 -5.50 15.34
C ALA A 51 2.81 -6.04 15.93
N GLY A 52 2.93 -6.12 17.26
CA GLY A 52 4.08 -6.70 17.95
C GLY A 52 4.16 -8.22 17.74
N GLU A 53 3.06 -8.92 17.98
CA GLU A 53 3.00 -10.38 17.78
C GLU A 53 3.21 -10.76 16.32
N ALA A 54 2.64 -9.99 15.38
CA ALA A 54 2.88 -10.19 13.96
C ALA A 54 4.35 -9.95 13.59
N ARG A 55 4.99 -8.92 14.17
CA ARG A 55 6.42 -8.64 13.99
C ARG A 55 7.28 -9.79 14.51
N GLU A 56 6.96 -10.35 15.66
CA GLU A 56 7.68 -11.50 16.22
C GLU A 56 7.49 -12.77 15.38
N ALA A 57 6.29 -12.97 14.83
CA ALA A 57 5.96 -14.17 14.05
C ALA A 57 6.62 -14.21 12.67
N VAL A 58 6.64 -13.10 11.92
CA VAL A 58 7.14 -13.07 10.53
C VAL A 58 8.40 -12.22 10.35
N GLY A 59 8.84 -11.54 11.40
CA GLY A 59 9.96 -10.60 11.36
C GLY A 59 9.57 -9.21 10.84
N VAL A 60 10.44 -8.24 11.15
CA VAL A 60 10.24 -6.82 10.80
C VAL A 60 10.15 -6.61 9.28
N HIS A 61 10.99 -7.29 8.51
CA HIS A 61 11.07 -7.10 7.07
C HIS A 61 9.78 -7.51 6.36
N ALA A 62 9.24 -8.69 6.68
CA ALA A 62 8.00 -9.18 6.09
C ALA A 62 6.81 -8.27 6.46
N LEU A 63 6.75 -7.83 7.72
CA LEU A 63 5.70 -6.92 8.18
C LEU A 63 5.76 -5.55 7.49
N ALA A 64 6.97 -5.00 7.33
CA ALA A 64 7.19 -3.72 6.63
C ALA A 64 6.86 -3.81 5.13
N LEU A 65 7.19 -4.93 4.49
CA LEU A 65 6.84 -5.17 3.09
C LEU A 65 5.32 -5.26 2.91
N ALA A 66 4.63 -5.95 3.82
CA ALA A 66 3.18 -6.08 3.79
C ALA A 66 2.45 -4.74 4.04
N SER A 67 2.92 -3.94 4.99
CA SER A 67 2.36 -2.61 5.24
C SER A 67 2.54 -1.68 4.04
N ARG A 68 3.71 -1.72 3.38
CA ARG A 68 3.96 -1.04 2.10
C ARG A 68 2.98 -1.50 1.02
N ARG A 69 2.87 -2.80 0.75
CA ARG A 69 1.93 -3.35 -0.24
C ARG A 69 0.50 -2.84 0.00
N CYS A 70 0.06 -2.83 1.26
CA CYS A 70 -1.26 -2.29 1.62
C CYS A 70 -1.39 -0.79 1.34
N ALA A 71 -0.38 0.01 1.69
CA ALA A 71 -0.39 1.45 1.48
C ALA A 71 -0.51 1.84 -0.02
N PHE A 72 0.05 1.01 -0.90
CA PHE A 72 0.03 1.21 -2.35
C PHE A 72 -1.13 0.51 -3.07
N CYS A 73 -1.91 -0.30 -2.38
CA CYS A 73 -3.01 -1.02 -3.00
C CYS A 73 -4.11 -0.05 -3.46
N ALA A 74 -4.51 -0.16 -4.74
CA ALA A 74 -5.59 0.64 -5.32
C ALA A 74 -6.95 0.37 -4.64
N ALA A 75 -7.17 -0.86 -4.18
CA ALA A 75 -8.41 -1.29 -3.52
C ALA A 75 -8.52 -0.90 -2.04
N GLY A 76 -7.61 -0.06 -1.51
CA GLY A 76 -7.57 0.28 -0.09
C GLY A 76 -8.86 0.91 0.46
N ALA A 77 -9.60 1.67 -0.35
CA ALA A 77 -10.88 2.27 0.04
C ALA A 77 -11.97 1.20 0.22
N LEU A 78 -12.11 0.29 -0.75
CA LEU A 78 -13.03 -0.85 -0.68
C LEU A 78 -12.70 -1.77 0.50
N CYS A 79 -11.41 -2.01 0.75
CA CYS A 79 -10.97 -2.81 1.88
C CYS A 79 -11.38 -2.18 3.23
N ARG A 80 -11.29 -0.85 3.37
CA ARG A 80 -11.74 -0.17 4.59
C ARG A 80 -13.25 -0.28 4.78
N ALA A 81 -14.03 -0.08 3.73
CA ALA A 81 -15.48 -0.22 3.80
C ALA A 81 -15.88 -1.65 4.19
N ARG A 82 -15.26 -2.65 3.56
CA ARG A 82 -15.48 -4.06 3.91
C ARG A 82 -15.08 -4.37 5.35
N LEU A 83 -13.92 -3.88 5.80
CA LEU A 83 -13.45 -4.07 7.17
C LEU A 83 -14.41 -3.43 8.19
N ALA A 84 -14.90 -2.22 7.93
CA ALA A 84 -15.88 -1.53 8.77
C ALA A 84 -17.22 -2.28 8.84
N ALA A 85 -17.62 -2.93 7.75
CA ALA A 85 -18.78 -3.83 7.71
C ALA A 85 -18.53 -5.22 8.34
N GLY A 86 -17.35 -5.47 8.92
CA GLY A 86 -17.01 -6.78 9.48
C GLY A 86 -16.71 -7.86 8.45
N GLY A 87 -16.50 -7.51 7.17
CA GLY A 87 -16.12 -8.47 6.12
C GLY A 87 -14.63 -8.83 6.11
N PRO A 88 -14.25 -10.01 5.58
CA PRO A 88 -12.86 -10.47 5.56
C PRO A 88 -11.98 -9.65 4.61
N ALA A 89 -10.67 -9.93 4.57
CA ALA A 89 -9.82 -9.43 3.50
C ALA A 89 -10.36 -9.89 2.13
N ALA A 90 -10.17 -9.05 1.11
CA ALA A 90 -10.50 -9.44 -0.25
C ALA A 90 -9.65 -10.64 -0.69
N GLY A 91 -10.21 -11.54 -1.51
CA GLY A 91 -9.51 -12.75 -1.97
C GLY A 91 -8.27 -12.45 -2.81
N ASP A 92 -8.25 -11.29 -3.48
CA ASP A 92 -7.15 -10.74 -4.28
C ASP A 92 -6.18 -9.86 -3.46
N CYS A 93 -6.27 -9.89 -2.13
CA CYS A 93 -5.40 -9.10 -1.26
C CYS A 93 -3.92 -9.47 -1.49
N PRO A 94 -3.02 -8.50 -1.78
CA PRO A 94 -1.60 -8.79 -1.99
C PRO A 94 -0.87 -9.28 -0.72
N ASN A 95 -1.53 -9.22 0.43
CA ASN A 95 -1.04 -9.72 1.71
C ASN A 95 -1.74 -11.02 2.14
N ALA A 96 -2.58 -11.65 1.31
CA ALA A 96 -3.30 -12.87 1.65
C ALA A 96 -2.35 -13.98 2.15
N GLY A 97 -1.22 -14.18 1.46
CA GLY A 97 -0.21 -15.15 1.87
C GLY A 97 0.40 -14.88 3.25
N LEU A 98 0.54 -13.61 3.65
CA LEU A 98 1.04 -13.27 4.99
C LEU A 98 0.02 -13.67 6.06
N PHE A 99 -1.27 -13.39 5.85
CA PHE A 99 -2.31 -13.77 6.79
C PHE A 99 -2.41 -15.29 6.93
N VAL A 100 -2.22 -16.04 5.84
CA VAL A 100 -2.13 -17.51 5.88
C VAL A 100 -0.93 -17.96 6.71
N ALA A 101 0.25 -17.36 6.54
CA ALA A 101 1.43 -17.68 7.32
C ALA A 101 1.23 -17.41 8.83
N LEU A 102 0.57 -16.30 9.17
CA LEU A 102 0.28 -15.91 10.56
C LEU A 102 -0.74 -16.81 11.26
N ARG A 103 -1.65 -17.47 10.51
CA ARG A 103 -2.64 -18.41 11.06
C ARG A 103 -2.09 -19.82 11.32
N ARG A 104 -0.93 -20.17 10.78
CA ARG A 104 -0.37 -21.52 10.99
C ARG A 104 0.02 -21.67 12.46
N PRO A 105 -0.42 -22.74 13.15
CA PRO A 105 0.01 -22.99 14.52
C PRO A 105 1.53 -23.16 14.54
N ARG A 106 2.19 -22.44 15.45
CA ARG A 106 3.62 -22.61 15.71
C ARG A 106 3.76 -23.87 16.56
N ILE A 107 4.44 -24.88 16.01
CA ILE A 107 4.88 -26.09 16.74
C ILE A 107 6.16 -25.72 17.49
#